data_AF-A0AAV8ZBF8-F1
#
_entry.id   AF-A0AAV8ZBF8-F1
#
_cell.length_a   1.000
_cell.length_b   1.000
_cell.length_c   1.000
_cell.angle_alpha   90.00
_cell.angle_beta   90.00
_cell.angle_gamma   90.00
#
_symmetry.space_group_name_H-M   'P 1'
#
loop_
_entity.id
_entity.type
_entity.pdbx_description
1 polymer ?
#
loop_
_entity_poly.entity_id
_entity_poly.type
_entity_poly.pdbx_seq_one_letter_code
_entity_poly.pdbx_strand_id
1 'polypeptide(L)'
;VLLPTAIIKIYDSSGKAHTVNALLDSGSQSSFLTSNFCKILKLKLQHTNLSVAGLNNAISQMQFKCNVTIESCVNTYSTQLCCYVLDEISNRVPGTEIDINKLDIPQNIKLANTNLHKPSNIDELMAADLFWSVLCTGQIKLGSNEEQIAKFWEIEEFPRAKLLSTEEKACASIFNESVQRTTNGRFLVKNSIKRQR
;
A
#
# COMPACT_ATOMS: atom_id res chain seq x y z
N VAL A 1 -9.73 -12.86 -10.26
CA VAL A 1 -8.78 -12.29 -9.28
C VAL A 1 -9.59 -11.49 -8.27
N LEU A 2 -9.26 -11.57 -6.99
CA LEU A 2 -9.86 -10.72 -5.95
C LEU A 2 -8.90 -9.58 -5.66
N LEU A 3 -9.39 -8.35 -5.76
CA LEU A 3 -8.62 -7.16 -5.43
C LEU A 3 -9.02 -6.64 -4.03
N PRO A 4 -8.07 -6.03 -3.29
CA PRO A 4 -8.36 -5.50 -1.96
C PRO A 4 -9.29 -4.29 -2.09
N THR A 5 -10.56 -4.49 -1.75
CA THR A 5 -11.60 -3.45 -1.78
C THR A 5 -12.19 -3.24 -0.40
N ALA A 6 -12.66 -2.03 -0.13
CA ALA A 6 -13.29 -1.64 1.13
C ALA A 6 -14.49 -0.74 0.86
N ILE A 7 -15.56 -0.92 1.64
CA ILE A 7 -16.60 0.08 1.79
C ILE A 7 -16.17 1.02 2.91
N ILE A 8 -15.95 2.28 2.57
CA ILE A 8 -15.55 3.33 3.53
C ILE A 8 -16.60 4.44 3.55
N LYS A 9 -16.61 5.20 4.64
CA LYS A 9 -17.38 6.44 4.70
C LYS A 9 -16.54 7.56 4.12
N ILE A 10 -17.18 8.43 3.37
CA ILE A 10 -16.64 9.68 2.85
C ILE A 10 -17.63 10.80 3.13
N TYR A 11 -17.13 11.97 3.51
CA TYR A 11 -17.96 13.08 3.96
C TYR A 11 -18.19 14.10 2.84
N ASP A 12 -19.44 14.53 2.66
CA ASP A 12 -19.80 15.61 1.73
C ASP A 12 -19.49 17.00 2.29
N SER A 13 -19.70 18.05 1.48
CA SER A 13 -19.43 19.44 1.89
C SER A 13 -20.33 19.95 3.03
N SER A 14 -21.39 19.22 3.40
CA SER A 14 -22.24 19.52 4.55
C SER A 14 -21.87 18.72 5.81
N GLY A 15 -20.86 17.84 5.72
CA GLY A 15 -20.45 16.94 6.80
C GLY A 15 -21.32 15.69 6.92
N LYS A 16 -22.18 15.40 5.94
CA LYS A 16 -22.96 14.16 5.91
C LYS A 16 -22.11 13.02 5.32
N ALA A 17 -22.14 11.86 5.97
CA ALA A 17 -21.44 10.66 5.54
C ALA A 17 -22.18 9.96 4.38
N HIS A 18 -21.41 9.50 3.41
CA HIS A 18 -21.82 8.61 2.31
C HIS A 18 -20.89 7.40 2.28
N THR A 19 -21.35 6.27 1.75
CA THR A 19 -20.50 5.09 1.60
C THR A 19 -19.98 4.99 0.17
N VAL A 20 -18.70 4.69 0.02
CA VAL A 20 -18.02 4.61 -1.26
C VAL A 20 -17.28 3.27 -1.38
N ASN A 21 -17.26 2.71 -2.59
CA ASN A 21 -16.51 1.49 -2.88
C ASN A 21 -15.08 1.87 -3.29
N ALA A 22 -14.14 1.59 -2.40
CA ALA A 22 -12.75 1.94 -2.54
C ALA A 22 -11.89 0.74 -2.94
N LEU A 23 -10.95 0.95 -3.85
CA LEU A 23 -9.87 0.02 -4.19
C LEU A 23 -8.59 0.45 -3.48
N LEU A 24 -7.95 -0.47 -2.77
CA LEU A 24 -6.64 -0.24 -2.15
C LEU A 24 -5.55 -0.63 -3.15
N ASP A 25 -4.69 0.31 -3.53
CA ASP A 25 -3.68 0.07 -4.56
C ASP A 25 -2.29 0.57 -4.16
N SER A 26 -1.43 -0.36 -3.77
CA SER A 26 -0.01 -0.09 -3.49
C SER A 26 0.80 0.23 -4.74
N GLY A 27 0.28 -0.04 -5.94
CA GLY A 27 0.90 0.31 -7.22
C GLY A 27 0.67 1.76 -7.64
N SER A 28 -0.20 2.48 -6.94
CA SER A 28 -0.53 3.88 -7.23
C SER A 28 0.22 4.84 -6.30
N GLN A 29 0.76 5.92 -6.87
CA GLN A 29 1.41 7.01 -6.12
C GLN A 29 0.44 8.07 -5.60
N SER A 30 -0.75 8.16 -6.19
CA SER A 30 -1.74 9.19 -5.87
C SER A 30 -3.12 8.58 -5.77
N SER A 31 -3.93 9.11 -4.86
CA SER A 31 -5.31 8.65 -4.69
C SER A 31 -6.24 9.35 -5.68
N PHE A 32 -7.33 8.68 -6.05
CA PHE A 32 -8.27 9.14 -7.06
C PHE A 32 -9.71 9.02 -6.61
N LEU A 33 -10.56 9.94 -7.07
CA LEU A 33 -12.00 9.92 -6.82
C LEU A 33 -12.74 10.18 -8.14
N THR A 34 -13.82 9.46 -8.40
CA THR A 34 -14.57 9.66 -9.65
C THR A 34 -15.27 11.03 -9.69
N SER A 35 -15.35 11.62 -10.88
CA SER A 35 -16.00 12.90 -11.11
C SER A 35 -17.50 12.83 -10.78
N ASN A 36 -18.12 11.66 -10.96
CA ASN A 36 -19.49 11.39 -10.55
C ASN A 36 -19.65 11.51 -9.02
N PHE A 37 -18.77 10.87 -8.24
CA PHE A 37 -18.85 10.92 -6.78
C PHE A 37 -18.56 12.32 -6.24
N CYS A 38 -17.65 13.08 -6.86
CA CYS A 38 -17.41 14.48 -6.54
C CYS A 38 -18.68 15.34 -6.66
N LYS A 39 -19.51 15.09 -7.69
CA LYS A 39 -20.80 15.79 -7.89
C LYS A 39 -21.82 15.39 -6.85
N ILE A 40 -21.92 14.09 -6.53
CA ILE A 40 -22.82 13.57 -5.48
C ILE A 40 -22.50 14.21 -4.13
N LEU A 41 -21.22 14.24 -3.78
CA LEU A 41 -20.70 14.82 -2.53
C LEU A 41 -20.64 16.36 -2.54
N LYS A 42 -20.93 17.00 -3.68
CA LYS A 42 -20.85 18.46 -3.87
C LYS A 42 -19.51 19.03 -3.36
N LEU A 43 -18.41 18.35 -3.69
CA LEU A 43 -17.07 18.73 -3.23
C LEU A 43 -16.58 19.99 -3.95
N LYS A 44 -15.80 20.80 -3.22
CA LYS A 44 -15.06 21.90 -3.83
C LYS A 44 -13.84 21.34 -4.57
N LEU A 45 -13.83 21.51 -5.88
CA LEU A 45 -12.70 21.11 -6.72
C LEU A 45 -11.66 22.22 -6.81
N GLN A 46 -10.39 21.83 -6.84
CA GLN A 46 -9.24 22.70 -7.06
C GLN A 46 -8.61 22.34 -8.40
N HIS A 47 -8.28 23.35 -9.21
CA HIS A 47 -7.54 23.12 -10.44
C HIS A 47 -6.14 22.58 -10.17
N THR A 48 -5.71 21.66 -11.02
CA THR A 48 -4.36 21.10 -11.02
C THR A 48 -3.98 20.73 -12.46
N ASN A 49 -2.70 20.46 -12.67
CA ASN A 49 -2.17 20.01 -13.95
C ASN A 49 -1.17 18.89 -13.66
N LEU A 50 -1.68 17.74 -13.21
CA LEU A 50 -0.87 16.55 -12.94
C LEU A 50 -1.02 15.58 -14.10
N SER A 51 0.10 15.12 -14.64
CA SER A 51 0.13 14.01 -15.58
C SER A 51 0.35 12.70 -14.83
N VAL A 52 -0.57 11.75 -14.99
CA VAL A 52 -0.45 10.40 -14.43
C VAL A 52 -0.04 9.46 -15.56
N ALA A 53 1.07 8.74 -15.36
CA ALA A 53 1.51 7.70 -16.28
C ALA A 53 1.03 6.32 -15.78
N GLY A 54 0.30 5.61 -16.64
CA GLY A 54 -0.12 4.23 -16.43
C GLY A 54 0.76 3.23 -17.17
N LEU A 55 0.26 1.99 -17.27
CA LEU A 55 0.91 0.93 -18.04
C LEU A 55 1.09 1.36 -19.52
N ASN A 56 2.17 0.90 -20.13
CA ASN A 56 2.54 1.25 -21.51
C ASN A 56 2.73 2.77 -21.74
N ASN A 57 3.17 3.50 -20.71
CA ASN A 57 3.33 4.96 -20.74
C ASN A 57 2.06 5.71 -21.19
N ALA A 58 0.88 5.14 -20.96
CA ALA A 58 -0.38 5.83 -21.20
C ALA A 58 -0.46 7.04 -20.25
N ILE A 59 -0.53 8.25 -20.78
CA ILE A 59 -0.56 9.48 -19.97
C ILE A 59 -2.01 9.99 -19.90
N SER A 60 -2.49 10.21 -18.68
CA SER A 60 -3.76 10.87 -18.40
C SER A 60 -3.54 12.21 -17.68
N GLN A 61 -4.17 13.28 -18.15
CA GLN A 61 -4.05 14.61 -17.55
C GLN A 61 -5.16 14.84 -16.53
N MET A 62 -4.78 15.05 -15.27
CA MET A 62 -5.68 15.37 -14.18
C MET A 62 -5.85 16.89 -14.10
N GLN A 63 -7.08 17.35 -14.33
CA GLN A 63 -7.43 18.78 -14.32
C GLN A 63 -7.88 19.27 -12.95
N PHE A 64 -8.33 18.35 -12.09
CA PHE A 64 -8.91 18.68 -10.80
C PHE A 64 -8.40 17.76 -9.71
N LYS A 65 -8.38 18.29 -8.50
CA LYS A 65 -8.20 17.55 -7.25
C LYS A 65 -9.17 18.04 -6.19
N CYS A 66 -9.38 17.24 -5.16
CA CYS A 66 -10.20 17.59 -4.01
C CYS A 66 -9.60 17.01 -2.73
N ASN A 67 -9.92 17.62 -1.60
CA ASN A 67 -9.59 17.07 -0.29
C ASN A 67 -10.85 16.47 0.30
N VAL A 68 -10.76 15.24 0.78
CA VAL A 68 -11.87 14.49 1.37
C VAL A 68 -11.46 13.95 2.72
N THR A 69 -12.43 13.77 3.61
CA THR A 69 -12.24 13.03 4.85
C THR A 69 -12.90 11.67 4.68
N ILE A 70 -12.17 10.62 5.02
CA ILE A 70 -12.65 9.24 4.98
C ILE A 70 -12.61 8.62 6.37
N GLU A 71 -13.46 7.63 6.58
CA GLU A 71 -13.55 6.88 7.83
C GLU A 71 -13.83 5.40 7.54
N SER A 72 -13.21 4.53 8.32
CA SER A 72 -13.47 3.09 8.29
C SER A 72 -14.91 2.79 8.71
N CYS A 73 -15.56 1.86 8.02
CA CYS A 73 -16.86 1.34 8.46
C CYS A 73 -16.74 0.31 9.59
N VAL A 74 -15.52 -0.15 9.92
CA VAL A 74 -15.29 -1.30 10.81
C VAL A 74 -14.67 -0.89 12.14
N ASN A 75 -13.90 0.20 12.18
CA ASN A 75 -13.23 0.71 13.36
C ASN A 75 -13.25 2.25 13.39
N THR A 76 -12.56 2.87 14.34
CA THR A 76 -12.54 4.33 14.53
C THR A 76 -11.50 5.06 13.65
N TYR A 77 -10.89 4.39 12.68
CA TYR A 77 -9.89 5.00 11.82
C TYR A 77 -10.52 6.08 10.93
N SER A 78 -9.92 7.27 10.91
CA SER A 78 -10.29 8.36 10.01
C SER A 78 -9.05 9.14 9.58
N THR A 79 -9.07 9.65 8.35
CA THR A 79 -7.97 10.45 7.80
C THR A 79 -8.47 11.39 6.71
N GLN A 80 -7.64 12.35 6.33
CA GLN A 80 -7.86 13.22 5.17
C GLN A 80 -7.02 12.73 4.00
N LEU A 81 -7.58 12.83 2.79
CA LEU A 81 -6.95 12.41 1.55
C LEU A 81 -7.08 13.50 0.50
N CYS A 82 -5.99 13.73 -0.24
CA CYS A 82 -6.02 14.54 -1.46
C CYS A 82 -6.23 13.59 -2.65
N CYS A 83 -7.39 13.68 -3.30
CA CYS A 83 -7.74 12.84 -4.43
C CYS A 83 -7.73 13.64 -5.73
N TYR A 84 -7.08 13.10 -6.75
CA TYR A 84 -7.20 13.59 -8.12
C TYR A 84 -8.49 13.08 -8.75
N VAL A 85 -9.13 13.93 -9.55
CA VAL A 85 -10.44 13.64 -10.11
C VAL A 85 -10.30 13.13 -11.54
N LEU A 86 -10.97 12.02 -11.82
CA LEU A 86 -11.05 11.38 -13.13
C LEU A 86 -12.43 10.78 -13.33
N ASP A 87 -12.78 10.36 -14.55
CA ASP A 87 -14.14 9.88 -14.84
C ASP A 87 -14.39 8.45 -14.38
N GLU A 88 -13.45 7.54 -14.61
CA GLU A 88 -13.55 6.13 -14.26
C GLU A 88 -12.18 5.56 -13.85
N ILE A 89 -12.14 4.87 -12.71
CA ILE A 89 -10.90 4.31 -12.15
C ILE A 89 -10.55 2.98 -12.81
N SER A 90 -11.54 2.10 -12.94
CA SER A 90 -11.38 0.76 -13.49
C SER A 90 -12.72 0.24 -13.99
N ASN A 91 -12.67 -0.81 -14.82
CA ASN A 91 -13.81 -1.69 -15.01
C ASN A 91 -14.30 -2.25 -13.67
N ARG A 92 -15.46 -2.92 -13.70
CA ARG A 92 -16.04 -3.56 -12.51
C ARG A 92 -15.06 -4.50 -11.81
N VAL A 93 -15.05 -4.42 -10.48
CA VAL A 93 -14.24 -5.25 -9.59
C VAL A 93 -15.17 -5.98 -8.60
N PRO A 94 -15.10 -7.32 -8.52
CA PRO A 94 -14.48 -8.23 -9.50
C PRO A 94 -15.16 -8.13 -10.88
N GLY A 95 -14.48 -8.57 -11.95
CA GLY A 95 -15.05 -8.55 -13.30
C GLY A 95 -16.24 -9.51 -13.47
N THR A 96 -16.28 -10.58 -12.68
CA THR A 96 -17.38 -11.56 -12.61
C THR A 96 -17.67 -11.89 -11.17
N GLU A 97 -18.87 -12.40 -10.90
CA GLU A 97 -19.25 -12.82 -9.55
C GLU A 97 -18.37 -13.95 -9.04
N ILE A 98 -18.02 -13.91 -7.75
CA ILE A 98 -17.15 -14.87 -7.09
C ILE A 98 -17.96 -15.63 -6.04
N ASP A 99 -17.82 -16.96 -6.02
CA ASP A 99 -18.38 -17.77 -4.96
C ASP A 99 -17.52 -17.67 -3.69
N ILE A 100 -17.99 -16.86 -2.72
CA ILE A 100 -17.30 -16.62 -1.45
C ILE A 100 -17.23 -17.84 -0.54
N ASN A 101 -18.09 -18.83 -0.74
CA ASN A 101 -18.09 -20.03 0.09
C ASN A 101 -16.81 -20.85 -0.12
N LYS A 102 -16.11 -20.65 -1.23
CA LYS A 102 -14.82 -21.29 -1.55
C LYS A 102 -13.61 -20.60 -0.91
N LEU A 103 -13.80 -19.44 -0.27
CA LEU A 103 -12.71 -18.66 0.34
C LEU A 103 -12.47 -19.03 1.81
N ASP A 104 -13.27 -19.93 2.39
CA ASP A 104 -13.15 -20.41 3.79
C ASP A 104 -12.96 -19.27 4.82
N ILE A 105 -13.63 -18.14 4.60
CA ILE A 105 -13.49 -16.96 5.46
C ILE A 105 -14.12 -17.25 6.83
N PRO A 106 -13.37 -17.13 7.94
CA PRO A 106 -13.91 -17.33 9.28
C PRO A 106 -15.08 -16.39 9.58
N GLN A 107 -16.16 -16.94 10.17
CA GLN A 107 -17.40 -16.21 10.44
C GLN A 107 -17.23 -15.01 11.39
N ASN A 108 -16.16 -14.98 12.18
CA ASN A 108 -15.86 -13.92 13.13
C ASN A 108 -15.11 -12.72 12.50
N ILE A 109 -14.78 -12.76 11.21
CA ILE A 109 -14.10 -11.66 10.52
C ILE A 109 -15.12 -10.70 9.91
N LYS A 110 -15.07 -9.44 10.32
CA LYS A 110 -15.80 -8.35 9.64
C LYS A 110 -15.02 -7.93 8.40
N LEU A 111 -15.59 -8.18 7.23
CA LEU A 111 -15.00 -7.79 5.95
C LEU A 111 -15.15 -6.27 5.74
N ALA A 112 -14.08 -5.64 5.26
CA ALA A 112 -14.09 -4.22 4.91
C ALA A 112 -15.04 -3.95 3.72
N ASN A 113 -15.24 -4.93 2.83
CA ASN A 113 -16.26 -4.90 1.79
C ASN A 113 -17.16 -6.13 1.89
N THR A 114 -18.40 -5.95 2.33
CA THR A 114 -19.39 -7.05 2.41
C THR A 114 -19.87 -7.52 1.04
N ASN A 115 -19.66 -6.70 -0.01
CA ASN A 115 -20.06 -6.97 -1.38
C ASN A 115 -18.88 -7.36 -2.29
N LEU A 116 -17.74 -7.79 -1.73
CA LEU A 116 -16.52 -8.14 -2.48
C LEU A 116 -16.70 -9.17 -3.62
N HIS A 117 -17.83 -9.88 -3.61
CA HIS A 117 -18.16 -10.96 -4.51
C HIS A 117 -18.95 -10.50 -5.73
N LYS A 118 -19.55 -9.31 -5.67
CA LYS A 118 -20.41 -8.78 -6.73
C LYS A 118 -19.61 -7.80 -7.59
N PRO A 119 -19.68 -7.93 -8.93
CA PRO A 119 -19.11 -6.94 -9.83
C PRO A 119 -19.65 -5.54 -9.55
N SER A 120 -18.77 -4.62 -9.21
CA SER A 120 -19.14 -3.25 -8.83
C SER A 120 -18.12 -2.25 -9.37
N ASN A 121 -18.56 -1.03 -9.68
CA ASN A 121 -17.64 0.04 -10.05
C ASN A 121 -16.84 0.49 -8.82
N ILE A 122 -15.62 0.95 -9.06
CA ILE A 122 -14.78 1.59 -8.04
C ILE A 122 -14.97 3.09 -8.15
N ASP A 123 -15.33 3.72 -7.03
CA ASP A 123 -15.56 5.15 -6.95
C ASP A 123 -14.33 5.88 -6.40
N GLU A 124 -13.50 5.21 -5.60
CA GLU A 124 -12.28 5.76 -5.00
C GLU A 124 -11.11 4.77 -5.11
N LEU A 125 -9.92 5.27 -5.44
CA LEU A 125 -8.67 4.52 -5.39
C LEU A 125 -7.79 5.12 -4.31
N MET A 126 -7.40 4.30 -3.33
CA MET A 126 -6.53 4.68 -2.22
C MET A 126 -5.11 4.20 -2.52
N ALA A 127 -4.19 5.15 -2.67
CA ALA A 127 -2.80 4.90 -3.04
C ALA A 127 -1.92 4.34 -1.91
N ALA A 128 -0.67 4.04 -2.27
CA ALA A 128 0.32 3.42 -1.41
C ALA A 128 0.63 4.22 -0.13
N ASP A 129 0.51 5.54 -0.17
CA ASP A 129 0.71 6.44 0.97
C ASP A 129 -0.26 6.15 2.12
N LEU A 130 -1.50 5.77 1.78
CA LEU A 130 -2.54 5.36 2.72
C LEU A 130 -2.60 3.84 2.92
N PHE A 131 -2.29 3.06 1.89
CA PHE A 131 -2.40 1.60 1.84
C PHE A 131 -1.82 0.89 3.07
N TRP A 132 -0.58 1.22 3.43
CA TRP A 132 0.13 0.57 4.54
C TRP A 132 -0.50 0.86 5.90
N SER A 133 -1.01 2.08 6.08
CA SER A 133 -1.67 2.47 7.34
C SER A 133 -3.00 1.77 7.57
N VAL A 134 -3.67 1.33 6.49
CA VAL A 134 -5.00 0.71 6.53
C VAL A 134 -4.93 -0.82 6.61
N LEU A 135 -3.91 -1.46 6.03
CA LEU A 135 -3.85 -2.92 5.93
C LEU A 135 -3.57 -3.67 7.24
N CYS A 136 -3.08 -3.02 8.29
CA CYS A 136 -2.64 -3.73 9.49
C CYS A 136 -3.13 -3.09 10.78
N THR A 137 -4.22 -3.62 11.34
CA THR A 137 -4.55 -3.44 12.75
C THR A 137 -3.47 -4.09 13.63
N GLY A 138 -2.87 -3.32 14.54
CA GLY A 138 -1.90 -3.84 15.53
C GLY A 138 -0.41 -3.59 15.23
N GLN A 139 -0.06 -2.78 14.23
CA GLN A 139 1.34 -2.43 13.99
C GLN A 139 1.90 -1.50 15.07
N ILE A 140 3.09 -1.85 15.57
CA ILE A 140 4.02 -0.86 16.09
C ILE A 140 4.50 -0.09 14.86
N LYS A 141 4.12 1.18 14.73
CA LYS A 141 4.72 2.05 13.71
C LYS A 141 6.19 2.19 14.05
N LEU A 142 7.05 1.48 13.31
CA LEU A 142 8.47 1.48 13.56
C LEU A 142 9.20 2.70 12.96
N GLY A 143 8.46 3.60 12.28
CA GLY A 143 8.95 4.84 11.69
C GLY A 143 8.18 5.27 10.43
N SER A 144 8.82 6.03 9.53
CA SER A 144 8.20 6.56 8.30
C SER A 144 7.82 5.45 7.28
N ASN A 145 7.10 5.80 6.19
CA ASN A 145 6.74 4.85 5.13
C ASN A 145 7.98 4.21 4.49
N GLU A 146 9.08 4.96 4.36
CA GLU A 146 10.37 4.47 3.87
C GLU A 146 10.96 3.39 4.79
N GLU A 147 10.82 3.54 6.10
CA GLU A 147 11.27 2.55 7.09
C GLU A 147 10.43 1.27 7.05
N GLN A 148 9.13 1.40 6.74
CA GLN A 148 8.25 0.25 6.53
C GLN A 148 8.59 -0.50 5.23
N ILE A 149 8.91 0.22 4.16
CA ILE A 149 9.37 -0.37 2.89
C ILE A 149 10.72 -1.06 3.08
N ALA A 150 11.66 -0.45 3.81
CA ALA A 150 12.95 -1.07 4.12
C ALA A 150 12.75 -2.43 4.82
N LYS A 151 11.85 -2.48 5.81
CA LYS A 151 11.49 -3.73 6.49
C LYS A 151 10.73 -4.70 5.62
N PHE A 152 9.86 -4.25 4.73
CA PHE A 152 9.23 -5.12 3.74
C PHE A 152 10.28 -5.86 2.88
N TRP A 153 11.35 -5.17 2.49
CA TRP A 153 12.47 -5.80 1.79
C TRP A 153 13.38 -6.63 2.70
N GLU A 154 13.31 -6.46 4.02
CA GLU A 154 13.90 -7.41 4.99
C GLU A 154 13.04 -8.69 5.13
N ILE A 155 11.72 -8.66 4.88
CA ILE A 155 10.79 -9.81 5.01
C ILE A 155 11.08 -10.92 3.98
N GLU A 156 11.72 -10.62 2.84
CA GLU A 156 12.17 -11.64 1.87
C GLU A 156 13.27 -12.56 2.47
N GLU A 157 13.95 -12.16 3.56
CA GLU A 157 14.63 -13.12 4.42
C GLU A 157 13.59 -13.74 5.36
N PHE A 158 13.09 -14.93 4.99
CA PHE A 158 12.35 -15.79 5.92
C PHE A 158 13.00 -15.74 7.31
N PRO A 159 12.26 -15.48 8.41
CA PRO A 159 12.78 -15.71 9.74
C PRO A 159 12.75 -17.22 10.00
N ARG A 160 13.54 -17.97 9.23
CA ARG A 160 14.13 -19.17 9.80
C ARG A 160 15.05 -18.60 10.86
N ALA A 161 14.83 -18.94 12.13
CA ALA A 161 15.89 -18.79 13.12
C ALA A 161 17.15 -19.33 12.44
N LYS A 162 18.06 -18.43 12.07
CA LYS A 162 19.20 -18.77 11.22
C LYS A 162 20.09 -19.60 12.14
N LEU A 163 19.85 -20.91 12.19
CA LEU A 163 20.79 -21.87 12.70
C LEU A 163 21.93 -21.83 11.71
N LEU A 164 22.78 -20.81 11.88
CA LEU A 164 23.97 -20.62 11.09
C LEU A 164 24.70 -21.96 11.13
N SER A 165 24.96 -22.51 9.96
CA SER A 165 25.79 -23.71 9.86
C SER A 165 27.16 -23.41 10.50
N THR A 166 27.90 -24.46 10.85
CA THR A 166 29.27 -24.29 11.36
C THR A 166 30.12 -23.45 10.40
N GLU A 167 29.90 -23.62 9.09
CA GLU A 167 30.59 -22.87 8.04
C GLU A 167 30.15 -21.41 7.99
N GLU A 168 28.85 -21.12 8.09
CA GLU A 168 28.36 -19.73 8.09
C GLU A 168 28.83 -18.95 9.33
N LYS A 169 28.91 -19.61 10.50
CA LYS A 169 29.50 -19.01 11.70
C LYS A 169 30.99 -18.71 11.51
N ALA A 170 31.73 -19.63 10.88
CA ALA A 170 33.13 -19.43 10.57
C ALA A 170 33.32 -18.27 9.58
N CYS A 171 32.51 -18.21 8.52
CA CYS A 171 32.51 -17.11 7.56
C CYS A 171 32.20 -15.76 8.22
N ALA A 172 31.22 -15.69 9.12
CA ALA A 172 30.89 -14.47 9.85
C ALA A 172 32.02 -14.02 10.79
N SER A 173 32.69 -14.96 11.48
CA SER A 173 33.87 -14.65 12.31
C SER A 173 35.01 -14.11 11.46
N ILE A 174 35.33 -14.78 10.36
CA ILE A 174 36.38 -14.35 9.43
C ILE A 174 36.06 -12.97 8.87
N PHE A 175 34.81 -12.70 8.48
CA PHE A 175 34.40 -11.39 7.98
C PHE A 175 34.57 -10.30 9.05
N ASN A 176 34.09 -10.52 10.27
CA ASN A 176 34.22 -9.53 11.36
C ASN A 176 35.68 -9.29 11.76
N GLU A 177 36.54 -10.30 11.67
CA GLU A 177 37.96 -10.19 12.01
C GLU A 177 38.79 -9.57 10.87
N SER A 178 38.39 -9.79 9.61
CA SER A 178 39.17 -9.38 8.44
C SER A 178 38.64 -8.12 7.76
N VAL A 179 37.37 -7.75 7.94
CA VAL A 179 36.74 -6.64 7.21
C VAL A 179 36.42 -5.49 8.14
N GLN A 180 36.94 -4.32 7.81
CA GLN A 180 36.63 -3.07 8.50
C GLN A 180 36.15 -2.01 7.51
N ARG A 181 35.29 -1.09 7.96
CA ARG A 181 34.83 0.02 7.14
C ARG A 181 35.62 1.27 7.48
N THR A 182 36.19 1.92 6.47
CA THR A 182 36.93 3.17 6.62
C THR A 182 35.99 4.36 6.79
N THR A 183 36.52 5.47 7.32
CA THR A 183 35.78 6.75 7.49
C THR A 183 35.21 7.30 6.18
N ASN A 184 35.75 6.87 5.04
CA ASN A 184 35.35 7.31 3.70
C ASN A 184 34.39 6.30 3.03
N GLY A 185 33.85 5.35 3.80
CA GLY A 185 32.84 4.39 3.36
C GLY A 185 33.34 3.17 2.60
N ARG A 186 34.66 3.04 2.36
CA ARG A 186 35.27 1.87 1.67
C ARG A 186 35.57 0.73 2.65
N PHE A 187 35.53 -0.51 2.16
CA PHE A 187 35.92 -1.70 2.91
C PHE A 187 37.42 -1.96 2.86
N LEU A 188 38.03 -2.18 4.02
CA LEU A 188 39.39 -2.63 4.22
C LEU A 188 39.35 -4.12 4.57
N VAL A 189 39.93 -4.97 3.73
CA VAL A 189 39.95 -6.43 3.92
C VAL A 189 41.37 -6.89 4.24
N LYS A 190 41.57 -7.46 5.43
CA LYS A 190 42.83 -8.04 5.90
C LYS A 190 42.97 -9.44 5.31
N ASN A 191 43.70 -9.54 4.20
CA ASN A 191 43.97 -10.82 3.55
C ASN A 191 45.08 -11.59 4.28
N SER A 192 44.74 -12.75 4.85
CA SER A 192 45.73 -13.70 5.40
C SER A 192 46.31 -14.58 4.29
N ILE A 193 46.95 -13.99 3.28
CA ILE A 193 47.68 -14.74 2.25
C ILE A 193 49.19 -14.55 2.47
N LYS A 194 49.76 -15.38 3.37
CA LYS A 194 50.91 -16.30 3.15
C LYS A 194 51.69 -16.65 4.42
N ARG A 195 51.74 -17.96 4.72
CA ARG A 195 52.94 -18.78 5.03
C ARG A 195 52.48 -20.22 5.28
N GLN A 196 53.08 -21.30 4.80
CA GLN A 196 54.13 -21.62 3.83
C GLN A 196 53.95 -23.14 3.57
N ARG A 197 54.37 -23.65 2.41
CA ARG A 197 54.72 -25.08 2.28
C ARG A 197 55.77 -25.46 3.32
#